data_AF-A0A4U8YU16-F1
#
_entry.id   AF-A0A4U8YU16-F1
#
_cell.length_a   1.000
_cell.length_b   1.000
_cell.length_c   1.000
_cell.angle_alpha   90.00
_cell.angle_beta   90.00
_cell.angle_gamma   90.00
#
_symmetry.space_group_name_H-M   'P 1'
#
loop_
_entity.id
_entity.type
_entity.pdbx_description
1 polymer ?
#
loop_
_entity_poly.entity_id
_entity_poly.type
_entity_poly.pdbx_seq_one_letter_code
_entity_poly.pdbx_strand_id
1 'polypeptide(L)'
;MKILKQGDGFARQSPELRPDVKVLQQALVKAGYPVTADGLFGRGTEDALKRFQADRGLPVTGVTDAATWKALGEDGGVLRGFRGDAAWVHAREGYAGKAYWPGGESGVTLDPGIDLGYAELALVEKLYGKLFSREQLNAVKAVAGIKGEAAKKALAADPVLQGIRVSREQSDVIFPYAADPYWKKIAGRFETLADKDTFPPVQTVMLSLAYNRGPYNKGLEVLRQPIREKNWAKVADVVGAMQQDHPLEGIRKRRRMEAELIRSHL
;
A
#
# COMPACT_ATOMS: atom_id res chain seq x y z
N MET A 1 10.06 -3.54 13.04
CA MET A 1 9.62 -2.17 13.41
C MET A 1 10.73 -1.51 14.20
N LYS A 2 10.91 -0.19 14.08
CA LYS A 2 12.06 0.49 14.71
C LYS A 2 11.82 0.72 16.19
N ILE A 3 12.86 0.55 17.00
CA ILE A 3 12.85 0.95 18.41
C ILE A 3 13.24 2.42 18.46
N LEU A 4 12.34 3.28 18.93
CA LEU A 4 12.56 4.72 19.10
C LEU A 4 12.52 5.07 20.57
N LYS A 5 13.40 5.98 20.98
CA LYS A 5 13.53 6.44 22.38
C LYS A 5 13.84 7.93 22.43
N GLN A 6 13.74 8.50 23.63
CA GLN A 6 14.12 9.88 23.88
C GLN A 6 15.53 10.17 23.34
N GLY A 7 15.66 11.21 22.53
CA GLY A 7 16.90 11.61 21.86
C GLY A 7 16.98 11.29 20.37
N ASP A 8 16.14 10.39 19.86
CA ASP A 8 16.10 10.11 18.42
C ASP A 8 15.63 11.33 17.61
N GLY A 9 16.17 11.48 16.40
CA GLY A 9 15.90 12.61 15.51
C GLY A 9 16.73 13.87 15.78
N PHE A 10 17.44 13.95 16.90
CA PHE A 10 18.34 15.08 17.18
C PHE A 10 19.61 15.00 16.33
N ALA A 11 20.12 16.15 15.88
CA ALA A 11 21.28 16.24 14.99
C ALA A 11 22.56 15.59 15.55
N ARG A 12 22.70 15.54 16.88
CA ARG A 12 23.87 15.00 17.58
C ARG A 12 23.72 13.54 18.03
N GLN A 13 22.58 12.90 17.73
CA GLN A 13 22.29 11.53 18.16
C GLN A 13 21.90 10.66 16.97
N SER A 14 20.67 10.81 16.47
CA SER A 14 20.12 9.96 15.41
C SER A 14 19.30 10.77 14.39
N PRO A 15 19.90 11.74 13.65
CA PRO A 15 19.17 12.60 12.72
C PRO A 15 18.42 11.84 11.62
N GLU A 16 18.91 10.68 11.23
CA GLU A 16 18.30 9.77 10.26
C GLU A 16 16.96 9.18 10.72
N LEU A 17 16.68 9.21 12.03
CA LEU A 17 15.41 8.72 12.61
C LEU A 17 14.31 9.80 12.65
N ARG A 18 14.58 11.04 12.23
CA ARG A 18 13.57 12.12 12.16
C ARG A 18 12.27 11.72 11.47
N PRO A 19 12.29 11.02 10.31
CA PRO A 19 11.06 10.59 9.65
C PRO A 19 10.25 9.61 10.51
N ASP A 20 10.92 8.66 11.17
CA ASP A 20 10.27 7.65 12.01
C ASP A 20 9.68 8.27 13.29
N VAL A 21 10.39 9.25 13.87
CA VAL A 21 9.87 10.01 15.02
C VAL A 21 8.64 10.83 14.63
N LYS A 22 8.59 11.41 13.41
CA LYS A 22 7.37 12.08 12.91
C LYS A 22 6.20 11.11 12.79
N VAL A 23 6.44 9.89 12.32
CA VAL A 23 5.41 8.85 12.25
C VAL A 23 4.88 8.52 13.65
N LEU A 24 5.77 8.32 14.63
CA LEU A 24 5.37 8.13 16.03
C LEU A 24 4.52 9.29 16.56
N GLN A 25 4.99 10.53 16.38
CA GLN A 25 4.30 11.73 16.87
C GLN A 25 2.92 11.91 16.21
N GLN A 26 2.81 11.66 14.90
CA GLN A 26 1.52 11.68 14.19
C GLN A 26 0.57 10.58 14.69
N ALA A 27 1.09 9.39 14.94
CA ALA A 27 0.31 8.28 15.48
C ALA A 27 -0.19 8.59 16.90
N LEU A 28 0.64 9.20 17.75
CA LEU A 28 0.26 9.67 19.09
C LEU A 28 -0.84 10.73 19.03
N VAL A 29 -0.69 11.76 18.19
CA VAL A 29 -1.71 12.81 17.99
C VAL A 29 -3.03 12.19 17.55
N LYS A 30 -3.00 11.27 16.59
CA LYS A 30 -4.19 10.56 16.10
C LYS A 30 -4.83 9.68 17.17
N ALA A 31 -4.03 9.11 18.07
CA ALA A 31 -4.50 8.32 19.20
C ALA A 31 -5.04 9.19 20.36
N GLY A 32 -4.99 10.52 20.26
CA GLY A 32 -5.49 11.45 21.27
C GLY A 32 -4.42 12.00 22.23
N TYR A 33 -3.15 11.79 21.94
CA TYR A 33 -2.01 12.24 22.77
C TYR A 33 -1.29 13.39 22.07
N PRO A 34 -1.61 14.65 22.41
CA PRO A 34 -1.10 15.81 21.68
C PRO A 34 0.41 15.98 21.86
N VAL A 35 1.13 16.02 20.73
CA VAL A 35 2.55 16.33 20.62
C VAL A 35 2.82 17.07 19.31
N THR A 36 3.90 17.84 19.25
CA THR A 36 4.36 18.45 17.99
C THR A 36 5.06 17.40 17.13
N ALA A 37 4.62 17.21 15.88
CA ALA A 37 5.24 16.26 14.93
C ALA A 37 6.49 16.86 14.23
N ASP A 38 7.46 17.31 15.01
CA ASP A 38 8.70 17.95 14.55
C ASP A 38 9.80 16.96 14.14
N GLY A 39 9.64 15.67 14.46
CA GLY A 39 10.62 14.62 14.23
C GLY A 39 11.72 14.56 15.29
N LEU A 40 11.53 15.22 16.43
CA LEU A 40 12.45 15.22 17.56
C LEU A 40 11.83 14.48 18.74
N PHE A 41 12.43 13.37 19.16
CA PHE A 41 11.93 12.58 20.28
C PHE A 41 12.40 13.21 21.59
N GLY A 42 11.83 14.36 21.94
CA GLY A 42 12.05 15.03 23.22
C GLY A 42 11.18 14.46 24.36
N ARG A 43 11.31 15.07 25.54
CA ARG A 43 10.52 14.67 26.74
C ARG A 43 9.01 14.69 26.50
N GLY A 44 8.49 15.67 25.76
CA GLY A 44 7.06 15.71 25.44
C GLY A 44 6.57 14.50 24.64
N THR A 45 7.37 14.00 23.69
CA THR A 45 7.06 12.77 22.93
C THR A 45 7.12 11.54 23.84
N GLU A 46 8.08 11.48 24.76
CA GLU A 46 8.22 10.39 25.73
C GLU A 46 7.04 10.34 26.71
N ASP A 47 6.65 11.48 27.28
CA ASP A 47 5.54 11.59 28.22
C ASP A 47 4.22 11.18 27.56
N ALA A 48 3.99 11.62 26.31
CA ALA A 48 2.83 11.20 25.53
C ALA A 48 2.85 9.69 25.24
N LEU A 49 4.02 9.13 24.89
CA LEU A 49 4.16 7.70 24.65
C LEU A 49 3.91 6.86 25.91
N LYS A 50 4.41 7.31 27.06
CA LYS A 50 4.18 6.65 28.35
C LYS A 50 2.71 6.66 28.74
N ARG A 51 2.00 7.78 28.56
CA ARG A 51 0.54 7.85 28.78
C ARG A 51 -0.20 6.90 27.86
N PHE A 52 0.15 6.91 26.58
CA PHE A 52 -0.40 5.97 25.60
C PHE A 52 -0.18 4.51 26.01
N GLN A 53 1.04 4.14 26.41
CA GLN A 53 1.34 2.77 26.86
C GLN A 53 0.52 2.39 28.08
N ALA A 54 0.40 3.28 29.06
CA ALA A 54 -0.41 3.04 30.26
C ALA A 54 -1.89 2.81 29.93
N ASP A 55 -2.48 3.69 29.13
CA ASP A 55 -3.90 3.62 28.74
C ASP A 55 -4.23 2.37 27.88
N ARG A 56 -3.22 1.80 27.21
CA ARG A 56 -3.34 0.58 26.40
C ARG A 56 -2.93 -0.69 27.13
N GLY A 57 -2.60 -0.62 28.42
CA GLY A 57 -2.18 -1.77 29.23
C GLY A 57 -0.84 -2.37 28.78
N LEU A 58 0.03 -1.56 28.18
CA LEU A 58 1.38 -1.94 27.77
C LEU A 58 2.40 -1.58 28.86
N PRO A 59 3.59 -2.22 28.86
CA PRO A 59 4.71 -1.77 29.68
C PRO A 59 5.06 -0.29 29.39
N VAL A 60 5.08 0.53 30.44
CA VAL A 60 5.29 1.99 30.35
C VAL A 60 6.79 2.30 30.27
N THR A 61 7.39 1.97 29.13
CA THR A 61 8.85 2.09 28.92
C THR A 61 9.27 3.46 28.39
N GLY A 62 8.36 4.21 27.76
CA GLY A 62 8.71 5.42 27.01
C GLY A 62 9.57 5.15 25.76
N VAL A 63 9.62 3.89 25.34
CA VAL A 63 10.34 3.41 24.15
C VAL A 63 9.35 2.67 23.27
N THR A 64 9.46 2.84 21.94
CA THR A 64 8.62 2.06 21.03
C THR A 64 9.17 0.64 20.88
N ASP A 65 8.28 -0.33 20.95
CA ASP A 65 8.51 -1.72 20.57
C ASP A 65 7.41 -2.19 19.61
N ALA A 66 7.48 -3.44 19.17
CA ALA A 66 6.49 -3.99 18.25
C ALA A 66 5.05 -3.90 18.82
N ALA A 67 4.87 -4.11 20.13
CA ALA A 67 3.57 -4.03 20.79
C ALA A 67 3.03 -2.59 20.86
N THR A 68 3.91 -1.62 21.10
CA THR A 68 3.60 -0.19 21.14
C THR A 68 3.18 0.31 19.78
N TRP A 69 3.96 0.02 18.74
CA TRP A 69 3.56 0.36 17.38
C TRP A 69 2.27 -0.35 16.96
N LYS A 70 2.10 -1.61 17.37
CA LYS A 70 0.85 -2.33 17.17
C LYS A 70 -0.34 -1.62 17.79
N ALA A 71 -0.24 -1.23 19.05
CA ALA A 71 -1.32 -0.51 19.71
C ALA A 71 -1.58 0.87 19.08
N LEU A 72 -0.56 1.53 18.52
CA LEU A 72 -0.70 2.81 17.80
C LEU A 72 -1.45 2.65 16.47
N GLY A 73 -1.73 1.41 16.04
CA GLY A 73 -2.27 1.13 14.72
C GLY A 73 -1.23 1.32 13.62
N GLU A 74 0.05 1.29 14.03
CA GLU A 74 1.25 1.32 13.21
C GLU A 74 1.90 -0.09 13.17
N ASP A 75 1.23 -1.12 13.71
CA ASP A 75 1.50 -2.57 13.54
C ASP A 75 1.65 -2.97 12.08
N GLY A 76 0.79 -2.41 11.25
CA GLY A 76 0.56 -2.89 9.89
C GLY A 76 1.12 -1.90 8.90
N GLY A 77 2.33 -2.15 8.41
CA GLY A 77 2.95 -1.36 7.37
C GLY A 77 1.99 -1.11 6.21
N VAL A 78 1.90 0.13 5.76
CA VAL A 78 1.18 0.67 4.60
C VAL A 78 -0.29 0.28 4.38
N LEU A 79 -0.70 -0.99 4.48
CA LEU A 79 -2.05 -1.52 4.29
C LEU A 79 -2.80 -1.64 5.62
N ARG A 80 -3.15 -0.51 6.23
CA ARG A 80 -3.78 -0.51 7.56
C ARG A 80 -5.08 -1.32 7.59
N GLY A 81 -5.21 -2.22 8.57
CA GLY A 81 -6.39 -3.09 8.74
C GLY A 81 -6.47 -4.27 7.76
N PHE A 82 -5.54 -4.35 6.80
CA PHE A 82 -5.37 -5.51 5.94
C PHE A 82 -4.66 -6.63 6.70
N ARG A 83 -5.22 -7.83 6.61
CA ARG A 83 -4.76 -9.08 7.23
C ARG A 83 -4.59 -10.18 6.18
N GLY A 84 -4.87 -9.88 4.91
CA GLY A 84 -4.65 -10.77 3.79
C GLY A 84 -3.18 -10.85 3.37
N ASP A 85 -2.95 -11.44 2.20
CA ASP A 85 -1.62 -11.68 1.63
C ASP A 85 -1.35 -10.73 0.47
N ALA A 86 -0.61 -9.66 0.72
CA ALA A 86 -0.26 -8.68 -0.30
C ALA A 86 0.76 -9.23 -1.31
N ALA A 87 1.64 -10.15 -0.89
CA ALA A 87 2.62 -10.78 -1.76
C ALA A 87 1.91 -11.69 -2.78
N TRP A 88 0.83 -12.37 -2.37
CA TRP A 88 -0.02 -13.14 -3.27
C TRP A 88 -0.64 -12.27 -4.37
N VAL A 89 -1.08 -11.05 -4.03
CA VAL A 89 -1.61 -10.09 -5.02
C VAL A 89 -0.51 -9.67 -5.98
N HIS A 90 0.63 -9.20 -5.46
CA HIS A 90 1.74 -8.74 -6.28
C HIS A 90 2.30 -9.82 -7.20
N ALA A 91 2.39 -11.07 -6.73
CA ALA A 91 2.87 -12.20 -7.54
C ALA A 91 2.00 -12.52 -8.77
N ARG A 92 0.80 -11.95 -8.84
CA ARG A 92 -0.13 -12.06 -9.96
C ARG A 92 -0.28 -10.76 -10.75
N GLU A 93 0.45 -9.72 -10.34
CA GLU A 93 0.69 -8.57 -11.20
C GLU A 93 1.78 -8.91 -12.21
N GLY A 94 1.67 -8.30 -13.40
CA GLY A 94 2.75 -8.34 -14.36
C GLY A 94 3.97 -7.61 -13.81
N TYR A 95 5.16 -8.10 -14.12
CA TYR A 95 6.43 -7.47 -13.75
C TYR A 95 7.20 -7.11 -15.02
N ALA A 96 7.49 -5.84 -15.22
CA ALA A 96 8.21 -5.33 -16.40
C ALA A 96 9.71 -5.21 -16.18
N GLY A 97 10.13 -4.92 -14.95
CA GLY A 97 11.51 -4.64 -14.51
C GLY A 97 12.11 -3.34 -15.06
N LYS A 98 11.36 -2.55 -15.81
CA LYS A 98 11.82 -1.36 -16.54
C LYS A 98 10.70 -0.35 -16.72
N ALA A 99 11.03 0.90 -17.03
CA ALA A 99 10.04 1.87 -17.51
C ALA A 99 9.45 1.42 -18.85
N TYR A 100 8.13 1.49 -18.98
CA TYR A 100 7.43 1.13 -20.21
C TYR A 100 6.16 1.98 -20.41
N TRP A 101 5.54 1.87 -21.58
CA TRP A 101 4.26 2.50 -21.86
C TRP A 101 3.30 1.43 -22.39
N PRO A 102 2.18 1.14 -21.69
CA PRO A 102 1.30 0.01 -22.02
C PRO A 102 0.32 0.27 -23.16
N GLY A 103 0.17 1.51 -23.65
CA GLY A 103 -0.79 1.86 -24.69
C GLY A 103 -1.93 2.75 -24.23
N GLY A 104 -2.73 3.24 -25.19
CA GLY A 104 -3.94 4.03 -24.93
C GLY A 104 -3.66 5.32 -24.16
N GLU A 105 -4.54 5.70 -23.24
CA GLU A 105 -4.44 6.93 -22.42
C GLU A 105 -3.48 6.79 -21.22
N SER A 106 -2.61 5.77 -21.22
CA SER A 106 -1.67 5.52 -20.13
C SER A 106 -0.50 6.49 -20.16
N GLY A 107 0.08 6.77 -19.01
CA GLY A 107 1.39 7.41 -18.88
C GLY A 107 2.54 6.40 -18.91
N VAL A 108 3.76 6.90 -18.66
CA VAL A 108 4.91 6.02 -18.42
C VAL A 108 4.61 5.21 -17.15
N THR A 109 4.81 3.90 -17.21
CA THR A 109 4.51 2.97 -16.12
C THR A 109 5.79 2.36 -15.57
N LEU A 110 5.83 2.22 -14.25
CA LEU A 110 6.90 1.57 -13.49
C LEU A 110 6.32 0.48 -12.59
N ASP A 111 7.07 -0.59 -12.35
CA ASP A 111 6.66 -1.62 -11.39
C ASP A 111 6.42 -1.03 -9.99
N PRO A 112 5.36 -1.46 -9.28
CA PRO A 112 4.50 -2.62 -9.57
C PRO A 112 3.25 -2.32 -10.44
N GLY A 113 3.34 -1.38 -11.38
CA GLY A 113 2.22 -0.98 -12.25
C GLY A 113 1.71 0.45 -11.98
N ILE A 114 2.58 1.32 -11.47
CA ILE A 114 2.27 2.73 -11.23
C ILE A 114 2.30 3.49 -12.56
N ASP A 115 1.13 3.88 -13.02
CA ASP A 115 0.98 4.78 -14.16
C ASP A 115 1.26 6.23 -13.72
N LEU A 116 2.41 6.77 -14.12
CA LEU A 116 2.85 8.12 -13.79
C LEU A 116 1.94 9.21 -14.38
N GLY A 117 1.14 8.89 -15.41
CA GLY A 117 0.14 9.79 -15.95
C GLY A 117 -1.02 10.06 -14.98
N TYR A 118 -1.26 9.16 -14.03
CA TYR A 118 -2.34 9.29 -13.04
C TYR A 118 -1.85 9.33 -11.59
N ALA A 119 -0.59 8.96 -11.33
CA ALA A 119 -0.04 8.92 -9.98
C ALA A 119 0.24 10.32 -9.43
N GLU A 120 -0.11 10.51 -8.15
CA GLU A 120 0.28 11.70 -7.38
C GLU A 120 1.79 11.74 -7.14
N LEU A 121 2.43 12.90 -7.29
CA LEU A 121 3.87 13.05 -7.08
C LEU A 121 4.32 12.62 -5.68
N ALA A 122 3.48 12.83 -4.66
CA ALA A 122 3.77 12.37 -3.30
C ALA A 122 3.89 10.84 -3.20
N LEU A 123 3.10 10.10 -3.99
CA LEU A 123 3.21 8.63 -4.06
C LEU A 123 4.49 8.24 -4.81
N VAL A 124 4.79 8.90 -5.92
CA VAL A 124 6.02 8.67 -6.69
C VAL A 124 7.27 8.84 -5.82
N GLU A 125 7.34 9.93 -5.04
CA GLU A 125 8.41 10.17 -4.07
C GLU A 125 8.50 9.06 -3.02
N LYS A 126 7.36 8.64 -2.49
CA LYS A 126 7.28 7.61 -1.45
C LYS A 126 7.80 6.26 -1.95
N LEU A 127 7.46 5.90 -3.19
CA LEU A 127 7.84 4.61 -3.79
C LEU A 127 9.29 4.60 -4.25
N TYR A 128 9.69 5.62 -5.01
CA TYR A 128 10.92 5.58 -5.78
C TYR A 128 12.04 6.43 -5.19
N GLY A 129 11.74 7.35 -4.25
CA GLY A 129 12.73 8.29 -3.73
C GLY A 129 13.92 7.65 -3.01
N LYS A 130 13.77 6.42 -2.51
CA LYS A 130 14.86 5.63 -1.93
C LYS A 130 15.46 4.60 -2.89
N LEU A 131 14.80 4.34 -4.02
CA LEU A 131 15.25 3.36 -5.01
C LEU A 131 16.07 3.99 -6.12
N PHE A 132 15.73 5.22 -6.51
CA PHE A 132 16.29 5.89 -7.66
C PHE A 132 17.30 6.96 -7.25
N SER A 133 18.29 7.17 -8.11
CA SER A 133 19.15 8.35 -8.01
C SER A 133 18.32 9.63 -8.16
N ARG A 134 18.87 10.76 -7.72
CA ARG A 134 18.20 12.07 -7.88
C ARG A 134 17.89 12.38 -9.35
N GLU A 135 18.77 12.00 -10.27
CA GLU A 135 18.59 12.17 -11.70
C GLU A 135 17.43 11.31 -12.23
N GLN A 136 17.42 10.02 -11.89
CA GLN A 136 16.33 9.10 -12.25
C GLN A 136 14.98 9.57 -11.70
N LEU A 137 14.95 9.97 -10.43
CA LEU A 137 13.73 10.45 -9.79
C LEU A 137 13.23 11.76 -10.42
N ASN A 138 14.13 12.65 -10.83
CA ASN A 138 13.74 13.86 -11.57
C ASN A 138 13.15 13.52 -12.94
N ALA A 139 13.75 12.58 -13.67
CA ALA A 139 13.22 12.12 -14.96
C ALA A 139 11.82 11.51 -14.80
N VAL A 140 11.60 10.69 -13.77
CA VAL A 140 10.29 10.12 -13.42
C VAL A 140 9.25 11.21 -13.13
N LYS A 141 9.62 12.24 -12.36
CA LYS A 141 8.71 13.36 -12.04
C LYS A 141 8.41 14.23 -13.26
N ALA A 142 9.37 14.38 -14.17
CA ALA A 142 9.21 15.19 -15.38
C ALA A 142 8.12 14.64 -16.32
N VAL A 143 7.85 13.32 -16.25
CA VAL A 143 6.80 12.66 -17.05
C VAL A 143 5.50 12.42 -16.28
N ALA A 144 5.41 12.86 -15.02
CA ALA A 144 4.18 12.74 -14.25
C ALA A 144 3.05 13.57 -14.89
N GLY A 145 1.85 12.98 -14.98
CA GLY A 145 0.69 13.59 -15.64
C GLY A 145 0.70 13.53 -17.17
N ILE A 146 1.82 13.15 -17.81
CA ILE A 146 1.87 12.96 -19.27
C ILE A 146 1.23 11.62 -19.64
N LYS A 147 0.38 11.62 -20.67
CA LYS A 147 -0.43 10.47 -21.10
C LYS A 147 -0.36 10.25 -22.61
N GLY A 148 -0.87 9.12 -23.07
CA GLY A 148 -1.06 8.85 -24.50
C GLY A 148 0.25 8.74 -25.27
N GLU A 149 0.19 9.04 -26.56
CA GLU A 149 1.39 9.07 -27.42
C GLU A 149 2.44 10.08 -26.95
N ALA A 150 2.07 11.12 -26.19
CA ALA A 150 3.03 12.04 -25.59
C ALA A 150 3.89 11.34 -24.53
N ALA A 151 3.31 10.46 -23.70
CA ALA A 151 4.05 9.70 -22.71
C ALA A 151 5.02 8.70 -23.37
N LYS A 152 4.55 8.02 -24.42
CA LYS A 152 5.39 7.13 -25.24
C LYS A 152 6.59 7.88 -25.85
N LYS A 153 6.36 9.06 -26.42
CA LYS A 153 7.42 9.91 -26.98
C LYS A 153 8.39 10.39 -25.91
N ALA A 154 7.89 10.82 -24.75
CA ALA A 154 8.73 11.25 -23.62
C ALA A 154 9.64 10.11 -23.15
N LEU A 155 9.10 8.89 -23.00
CA LEU A 155 9.90 7.71 -22.67
C LEU A 155 10.94 7.36 -23.76
N ALA A 156 10.57 7.50 -25.03
CA ALA A 156 11.48 7.22 -26.16
C ALA A 156 12.63 8.23 -26.25
N ALA A 157 12.42 9.46 -25.79
CA ALA A 157 13.38 10.55 -25.90
C ALA A 157 14.32 10.69 -24.70
N ASP A 158 14.04 10.04 -23.57
CA ASP A 158 14.79 10.17 -22.31
C ASP A 158 15.61 8.90 -22.00
N PRO A 159 16.95 8.93 -22.19
CA PRO A 159 17.82 7.80 -21.88
C PRO A 159 17.83 7.41 -20.40
N VAL A 160 17.60 8.36 -19.49
CA VAL A 160 17.53 8.10 -18.04
C VAL A 160 16.32 7.23 -17.74
N LEU A 161 15.13 7.58 -18.28
CA LEU A 161 13.93 6.76 -18.14
C LEU A 161 14.12 5.36 -18.73
N GLN A 162 14.74 5.25 -19.92
CA GLN A 162 15.03 3.97 -20.55
C GLN A 162 16.02 3.11 -19.75
N GLY A 163 16.89 3.75 -18.97
CA GLY A 163 17.86 3.12 -18.08
C GLY A 163 17.28 2.65 -16.74
N ILE A 164 16.08 3.09 -16.35
CA ILE A 164 15.47 2.71 -15.07
C ILE A 164 15.22 1.20 -15.01
N ARG A 165 15.65 0.59 -13.91
CA ARG A 165 15.36 -0.79 -13.56
C ARG A 165 14.81 -0.83 -12.13
N VAL A 166 13.76 -1.63 -11.94
CA VAL A 166 13.19 -1.93 -10.62
C VAL A 166 13.23 -3.45 -10.51
N SER A 167 14.01 -3.98 -9.57
CA SER A 167 14.10 -5.43 -9.37
C SER A 167 12.79 -6.00 -8.81
N ARG A 168 12.61 -7.32 -8.89
CA ARG A 168 11.41 -7.96 -8.34
C ARG A 168 11.32 -7.75 -6.83
N GLU A 169 12.45 -7.86 -6.14
CA GLU A 169 12.58 -7.65 -4.70
C GLU A 169 12.29 -6.20 -4.33
N GLN A 170 12.80 -5.23 -5.12
CA GLN A 170 12.47 -3.81 -4.94
C GLN A 170 10.97 -3.57 -5.14
N SER A 171 10.37 -4.19 -6.15
CA SER A 171 8.93 -4.12 -6.43
C SER A 171 8.12 -4.72 -5.27
N ASP A 172 8.53 -5.87 -4.73
CA ASP A 172 7.89 -6.50 -3.57
C ASP A 172 7.91 -5.59 -2.34
N VAL A 173 9.03 -4.89 -2.10
CA VAL A 173 9.19 -3.94 -0.98
C VAL A 173 8.25 -2.74 -1.11
N ILE A 174 8.09 -2.20 -2.32
CA ILE A 174 7.26 -1.01 -2.54
C ILE A 174 5.79 -1.33 -2.83
N PHE A 175 5.43 -2.57 -3.15
CA PHE A 175 4.06 -2.96 -3.48
C PHE A 175 3.01 -2.60 -2.41
N PRO A 176 3.23 -2.82 -1.10
CA PRO A 176 2.26 -2.41 -0.10
C PRO A 176 1.91 -0.91 -0.17
N TYR A 177 2.90 -0.06 -0.52
CA TYR A 177 2.74 1.38 -0.73
C TYR A 177 1.93 1.71 -1.98
N ALA A 178 2.13 0.97 -3.06
CA ALA A 178 1.35 1.09 -4.28
C ALA A 178 -0.12 0.65 -4.06
N ALA A 179 -0.33 -0.40 -3.27
CA ALA A 179 -1.63 -1.01 -3.04
C ALA A 179 -2.49 -0.28 -1.99
N ASP A 180 -1.91 0.50 -1.08
CA ASP A 180 -2.62 1.19 0.01
C ASP A 180 -3.75 2.13 -0.43
N PRO A 181 -3.59 2.97 -1.47
CA PRO A 181 -4.72 3.76 -1.99
C PRO A 181 -5.90 2.90 -2.45
N TYR A 182 -5.63 1.72 -3.01
CA TYR A 182 -6.67 0.78 -3.45
C TYR A 182 -7.34 0.11 -2.25
N TRP A 183 -6.54 -0.34 -1.28
CA TRP A 183 -7.04 -0.95 -0.05
C TRP A 183 -7.94 0.02 0.73
N LYS A 184 -7.48 1.24 0.98
CA LYS A 184 -8.27 2.28 1.67
C LYS A 184 -9.62 2.51 1.00
N LYS A 185 -9.65 2.62 -0.32
CA LYS A 185 -10.87 2.86 -1.09
C LYS A 185 -11.82 1.66 -1.05
N ILE A 186 -11.31 0.44 -1.24
CA ILE A 186 -12.17 -0.74 -1.25
C ILE A 186 -12.66 -1.12 0.15
N ALA A 187 -11.82 -1.03 1.18
CA ALA A 187 -12.20 -1.26 2.57
C ALA A 187 -13.21 -0.21 3.07
N GLY A 188 -13.06 1.05 2.66
CA GLY A 188 -14.06 2.08 2.95
C GLY A 188 -15.39 1.85 2.23
N ARG A 189 -15.38 1.26 1.02
CA ARG A 189 -16.60 0.94 0.26
C ARG A 189 -17.30 -0.31 0.79
N PHE A 190 -16.55 -1.28 1.32
CA PHE A 190 -17.04 -2.54 1.88
C PHE A 190 -16.65 -2.61 3.35
N GLU A 191 -17.34 -1.85 4.20
CA GLU A 191 -16.97 -1.64 5.61
C GLU A 191 -16.77 -2.94 6.41
N THR A 192 -17.52 -3.99 6.10
CA THR A 192 -17.39 -5.34 6.72
C THR A 192 -16.02 -5.98 6.47
N LEU A 193 -15.20 -5.45 5.54
CA LEU A 193 -13.80 -5.86 5.40
C LEU A 193 -12.93 -5.44 6.60
N ALA A 194 -13.33 -4.40 7.34
CA ALA A 194 -12.59 -3.92 8.50
C ALA A 194 -12.89 -4.71 9.78
N ASP A 195 -13.99 -5.48 9.83
CA ASP A 195 -14.37 -6.30 10.98
C ASP A 195 -13.22 -7.23 11.37
N LYS A 196 -13.09 -7.55 12.67
CA LYS A 196 -11.97 -8.38 13.16
C LYS A 196 -12.05 -9.83 12.67
N ASP A 197 -13.27 -10.31 12.43
CA ASP A 197 -13.60 -11.67 12.00
C ASP A 197 -13.80 -11.79 10.48
N THR A 198 -13.56 -10.72 9.70
CA THR A 198 -13.48 -10.86 8.24
C THR A 198 -12.39 -11.85 7.88
N PHE A 199 -12.75 -12.81 7.05
CA PHE A 199 -11.87 -13.87 6.59
C PHE A 199 -10.71 -13.30 5.74
N PRO A 200 -9.43 -13.49 6.15
CA PRO A 200 -8.29 -12.85 5.49
C PRO A 200 -8.16 -13.11 3.98
N PRO A 201 -8.43 -14.32 3.44
CA PRO A 201 -8.47 -14.56 2.00
C PRO A 201 -9.43 -13.64 1.23
N VAL A 202 -10.56 -13.27 1.83
CA VAL A 202 -11.52 -12.33 1.22
C VAL A 202 -10.88 -10.94 1.10
N GLN A 203 -10.14 -10.48 2.11
CA GLN A 203 -9.42 -9.22 2.00
C GLN A 203 -8.36 -9.26 0.88
N THR A 204 -7.60 -10.35 0.77
CA THR A 204 -6.63 -10.57 -0.32
C THR A 204 -7.29 -10.44 -1.69
N VAL A 205 -8.42 -11.13 -1.88
CA VAL A 205 -9.17 -11.11 -3.15
C VAL A 205 -9.75 -9.73 -3.43
N MET A 206 -10.30 -9.05 -2.42
CA MET A 206 -10.84 -7.69 -2.59
C MET A 206 -9.76 -6.68 -2.96
N LEU A 207 -8.57 -6.79 -2.38
CA LEU A 207 -7.42 -5.98 -2.79
C LEU A 207 -7.01 -6.29 -4.24
N SER A 208 -6.89 -7.58 -4.60
CA SER A 208 -6.56 -8.03 -5.95
C SER A 208 -7.54 -7.50 -7.00
N LEU A 209 -8.85 -7.58 -6.72
CA LEU A 209 -9.90 -7.07 -7.60
C LEU A 209 -9.84 -5.54 -7.73
N ALA A 210 -9.66 -4.83 -6.62
CA ALA A 210 -9.56 -3.38 -6.61
C ALA A 210 -8.33 -2.89 -7.39
N TYR A 211 -7.19 -3.55 -7.24
CA TYR A 211 -5.96 -3.22 -7.96
C TYR A 211 -6.13 -3.48 -9.48
N ASN A 212 -6.71 -4.62 -9.84
CA ASN A 212 -6.88 -5.02 -11.25
C ASN A 212 -7.98 -4.24 -12.01
N ARG A 213 -9.08 -3.87 -11.35
CA ARG A 213 -10.27 -3.29 -12.00
C ARG A 213 -10.58 -1.85 -11.60
N GLY A 214 -9.85 -1.32 -10.63
CA GLY A 214 -10.15 -0.07 -9.95
C GLY A 214 -11.10 -0.27 -8.76
N PRO A 215 -10.90 0.46 -7.65
CA PRO A 215 -11.67 0.27 -6.41
C PRO A 215 -13.14 0.74 -6.53
N TYR A 216 -13.44 1.58 -7.51
CA TYR A 216 -14.79 2.09 -7.78
C TYR A 216 -15.53 1.34 -8.89
N ASN A 217 -14.98 0.21 -9.37
CA ASN A 217 -15.65 -0.57 -10.39
C ASN A 217 -17.04 -1.03 -9.90
N LYS A 218 -18.10 -0.64 -10.62
CA LYS A 218 -19.48 -0.96 -10.26
C LYS A 218 -19.77 -2.46 -10.24
N GLY A 219 -19.06 -3.23 -11.07
CA GLY A 219 -19.16 -4.69 -11.12
C GLY A 219 -18.72 -5.39 -9.83
N LEU A 220 -18.03 -4.71 -8.91
CA LEU A 220 -17.70 -5.27 -7.59
C LEU A 220 -18.89 -5.28 -6.63
N GLU A 221 -19.96 -4.54 -6.93
CA GLU A 221 -21.10 -4.36 -6.01
C GLU A 221 -21.84 -5.67 -5.70
N VAL A 222 -21.80 -6.64 -6.61
CA VAL A 222 -22.36 -7.99 -6.43
C VAL A 222 -21.75 -8.75 -5.25
N LEU A 223 -20.56 -8.33 -4.76
CA LEU A 223 -19.90 -8.92 -3.60
C LEU A 223 -20.40 -8.32 -2.28
N ARG A 224 -21.14 -7.21 -2.28
CA ARG A 224 -21.50 -6.50 -1.05
C ARG A 224 -22.33 -7.37 -0.12
N GLN A 225 -23.40 -7.96 -0.65
CA GLN A 225 -24.30 -8.79 0.13
C GLN A 225 -23.58 -10.00 0.76
N PRO A 226 -22.90 -10.88 0.01
CA PRO A 226 -22.25 -12.04 0.60
C PRO A 226 -21.11 -11.67 1.55
N ILE A 227 -20.40 -10.56 1.34
CA ILE A 227 -19.40 -10.05 2.29
C ILE A 227 -20.06 -9.58 3.59
N ARG A 228 -21.15 -8.83 3.49
CA ARG A 228 -21.92 -8.33 4.66
C ARG A 228 -22.47 -9.48 5.49
N GLU A 229 -22.97 -10.52 4.82
CA GLU A 229 -23.51 -11.75 5.44
C GLU A 229 -22.41 -12.70 5.94
N LYS A 230 -21.14 -12.38 5.68
CA LYS A 230 -19.98 -13.24 5.99
C LYS A 230 -20.06 -14.63 5.34
N ASN A 231 -20.76 -14.71 4.20
CA ASN A 231 -20.90 -15.94 3.42
C ASN A 231 -19.74 -16.09 2.44
N TRP A 232 -18.60 -16.54 2.96
CA TRP A 232 -17.34 -16.63 2.22
C TRP A 232 -17.37 -17.62 1.05
N ALA A 233 -18.12 -18.73 1.19
CA ALA A 233 -18.35 -19.66 0.09
C ALA A 233 -19.05 -18.97 -1.08
N LYS A 234 -20.10 -18.18 -0.79
CA LYS A 234 -20.78 -17.38 -1.82
C LYS A 234 -19.88 -16.31 -2.41
N VAL A 235 -19.02 -15.66 -1.62
CA VAL A 235 -18.01 -14.74 -2.15
C VAL A 235 -17.13 -15.45 -3.19
N ALA A 236 -16.62 -16.65 -2.88
CA ALA A 236 -15.81 -17.42 -3.81
C ALA A 236 -16.55 -17.76 -5.11
N ASP A 237 -17.82 -18.17 -5.02
CA ASP A 237 -18.64 -18.47 -6.20
C ASP A 237 -18.85 -17.24 -7.08
N VAL A 238 -19.16 -16.09 -6.48
CA VAL A 238 -19.37 -14.84 -7.20
C VAL A 238 -18.07 -14.39 -7.88
N VAL A 239 -16.94 -14.44 -7.18
CA VAL A 239 -15.61 -14.13 -7.77
C VAL A 239 -15.28 -15.08 -8.92
N GLY A 240 -15.59 -16.36 -8.77
CA GLY A 240 -15.44 -17.36 -9.82
C GLY A 240 -16.27 -17.03 -11.06
N ALA A 241 -17.52 -16.60 -10.87
CA ALA A 241 -18.43 -16.23 -11.95
C ALA A 241 -18.01 -14.95 -12.70
N MET A 242 -17.25 -14.04 -12.08
CA MET A 242 -16.69 -12.84 -12.72
C MET A 242 -15.69 -13.12 -13.86
N GLN A 243 -15.47 -14.38 -14.21
CA GLN A 243 -14.68 -14.84 -15.37
C GLN A 243 -15.40 -14.68 -16.71
N GLN A 244 -16.73 -14.74 -16.70
CA GLN A 244 -17.49 -15.08 -17.91
C GLN A 244 -17.53 -13.95 -18.95
N ASP A 245 -17.18 -12.72 -18.59
CA ASP A 245 -17.27 -11.55 -19.48
C ASP A 245 -15.91 -11.00 -19.96
N HIS A 246 -14.79 -11.69 -19.72
CA HIS A 246 -13.47 -11.17 -20.07
C HIS A 246 -12.81 -11.90 -21.25
N PRO A 247 -12.44 -11.21 -22.35
CA PRO A 247 -11.87 -11.85 -23.55
C PRO A 247 -10.48 -12.44 -23.29
N LEU A 248 -9.69 -11.83 -22.40
CA LEU A 248 -8.34 -12.29 -22.06
C LEU A 248 -8.33 -13.51 -21.12
N GLU A 249 -7.71 -14.60 -21.57
CA GLU A 249 -7.57 -15.86 -20.82
C GLU A 249 -6.84 -15.70 -19.49
N GLY A 250 -5.79 -14.85 -19.45
CA GLY A 250 -5.04 -14.56 -18.23
C GLY A 250 -5.92 -14.00 -17.10
N ILE A 251 -6.89 -13.14 -17.44
CA ILE A 251 -7.84 -12.59 -16.48
C ILE A 251 -8.80 -13.68 -15.98
N ARG A 252 -9.27 -14.57 -16.87
CA ARG A 252 -10.11 -15.72 -16.46
C ARG A 252 -9.36 -16.64 -15.49
N LYS A 253 -8.09 -16.95 -15.77
CA LYS A 253 -7.22 -17.73 -14.86
C LYS A 253 -7.04 -17.04 -13.51
N ARG A 254 -6.83 -15.72 -13.49
CA ARG A 254 -6.68 -14.94 -12.24
C ARG A 254 -7.91 -15.04 -11.35
N ARG A 255 -9.11 -14.88 -11.91
CA ARG A 255 -10.37 -15.02 -11.16
C ARG A 255 -10.58 -16.44 -10.59
N ARG A 256 -10.16 -17.49 -11.30
CA ARG A 256 -10.15 -18.87 -10.75
C ARG A 256 -9.27 -18.95 -9.52
N MET A 257 -8.05 -18.45 -9.61
CA MET A 257 -7.11 -18.47 -8.49
C MET A 257 -7.61 -17.68 -7.28
N GLU A 258 -8.29 -16.55 -7.48
CA GLU A 258 -8.90 -15.77 -6.40
C GLU A 258 -10.05 -16.52 -5.71
N ALA A 259 -10.96 -17.11 -6.48
CA ALA A 259 -12.02 -17.94 -5.92
C ALA A 259 -11.44 -19.13 -5.15
N GLU A 260 -10.42 -19.78 -5.71
CA GLU A 260 -9.75 -20.93 -5.08
C GLU A 260 -9.00 -20.56 -3.81
N LEU A 261 -8.39 -19.38 -3.74
CA LEU A 261 -7.75 -18.88 -2.52
C LEU A 261 -8.76 -18.82 -1.36
N ILE A 262 -9.98 -18.39 -1.62
CA ILE A 262 -11.02 -18.38 -0.59
C ILE A 262 -11.40 -19.82 -0.24
N ARG A 263 -11.76 -20.65 -1.23
CA ARG A 263 -12.23 -22.03 -0.99
C ARG A 263 -11.25 -22.91 -0.24
N SER A 264 -9.96 -22.83 -0.59
CA SER A 264 -8.90 -23.65 0.02
C SER A 264 -8.66 -23.38 1.51
N HIS A 265 -9.24 -22.31 2.06
CA HIS A 265 -9.04 -21.91 3.46
C HIS A 265 -10.35 -21.95 4.28
N LEU A 266 -11.49 -22.29 3.66
CA LEU A 266 -12.79 -22.49 4.35
C LEU A 266 -12.81 -23.81 5.10
#